data_AF-A0ABD3YZ37-F1
#
_entry.id   AF-A0ABD3YZ37-F1
#
_cell.length_a   1.000
_cell.length_b   1.000
_cell.length_c   1.000
_cell.angle_alpha   90.00
_cell.angle_beta   90.00
_cell.angle_gamma   90.00
#
_symmetry.space_group_name_H-M   'P 1'
#
loop_
_entity.id
_entity.type
_entity.pdbx_description
1 polymer ?
#
loop_
_entity_poly.entity_id
_entity_poly.type
_entity_poly.pdbx_seq_one_letter_code
_entity_poly.pdbx_strand_id
1 'polypeptide(L)' 'MKENSRLLIFEPLIKKENNEQGRFEIDLLLLTSFDGGRARTESEYQALFEQTNLKLNKIIDTRSYLSILEVVPA' A
#
# COMPACT_ATOMS: atom_id res chain seq x y z
N MET A 1 0.37 -16.22 -9.71
CA MET A 1 1.58 -15.59 -10.29
C MET A 1 2.66 -16.65 -10.45
N LYS A 2 3.59 -16.54 -11.41
CA LYS A 2 4.76 -17.46 -11.47
C LYS A 2 5.65 -17.22 -10.25
N GLU A 3 6.39 -18.24 -9.81
CA GLU A 3 7.21 -18.21 -8.59
C GLU A 3 8.17 -17.01 -8.50
N ASN A 4 8.77 -16.61 -9.62
CA ASN A 4 9.71 -15.47 -9.68
C ASN A 4 9.06 -14.13 -10.07
N SER A 5 7.73 -14.03 -10.04
CA SER A 5 7.03 -12.78 -10.39
C SER A 5 7.03 -11.81 -9.21
N ARG A 6 6.88 -10.51 -9.51
CA ARG A 6 6.64 -9.47 -8.51
C ARG A 6 5.41 -8.66 -8.88
N LEU A 7 4.59 -8.36 -7.89
CA LEU A 7 3.51 -7.38 -7.95
C LEU A 7 4.02 -6.10 -7.30
N LEU A 8 3.99 -4.99 -8.04
CA LEU A 8 4.38 -3.68 -7.53
C LEU A 8 3.13 -2.83 -7.36
N ILE A 9 2.81 -2.46 -6.13
CA ILE A 9 1.64 -1.66 -5.80
C ILE A 9 2.11 -0.25 -5.41
N PHE A 10 1.59 0.77 -6.09
CA PHE A 10 1.97 2.17 -5.88
C PHE A 10 0.85 2.87 -5.11
N GLU A 11 1.06 3.14 -3.83
CA GLU A 11 0.00 3.60 -2.93
C GLU A 11 0.50 4.65 -1.93
N PRO A 12 -0.35 5.61 -1.49
CA PRO A 12 -0.10 6.46 -0.34
C PRO A 12 -0.17 5.67 0.98
N LEU A 13 0.84 4.84 1.23
CA LEU A 13 0.93 3.99 2.42
C LEU A 13 0.89 4.82 3.70
N ILE A 14 -0.16 4.73 4.51
CA ILE A 14 -0.27 5.52 5.73
C ILE A 14 0.75 5.04 6.77
N LYS A 15 1.65 5.94 7.18
CA LYS A 15 2.64 5.70 8.25
C LYS A 15 2.19 6.40 9.53
N LYS A 16 2.44 5.75 10.68
CA LYS A 16 2.15 6.32 12.01
C LYS A 16 3.09 7.49 12.34
N GLU A 17 4.34 7.41 11.89
CA GLU A 17 5.38 8.41 12.11
C GLU A 17 6.03 8.75 10.76
N ASN A 18 6.48 10.00 10.60
CA ASN A 18 7.11 10.49 9.37
C ASN A 18 6.27 10.25 8.10
N ASN A 19 4.95 10.41 8.20
CA ASN A 19 4.06 10.27 7.04
C ASN A 19 4.32 11.37 6.02
N GLU A 20 4.47 10.97 4.77
CA GLU A 20 4.75 11.87 3.65
C GLU A 20 3.54 12.78 3.40
N GLN A 21 3.82 14.06 3.17
CA GLN A 21 2.79 15.05 2.82
C GLN A 21 2.01 14.60 1.58
N GLY A 22 0.68 14.75 1.60
CA GLY A 22 -0.21 14.35 0.52
C GLY A 22 -0.94 13.03 0.78
N ARG A 23 -0.44 12.17 1.68
CA ARG A 23 -1.07 10.85 1.91
C ARG A 23 -2.44 10.94 2.58
N PHE A 24 -2.60 11.82 3.57
CA PHE A 24 -3.90 12.03 4.21
C PHE A 24 -4.86 12.82 3.32
N GLU A 25 -4.35 13.72 2.49
CA GLU A 25 -5.15 14.45 1.50
C GLU A 25 -5.72 13.51 0.44
N ILE A 26 -4.96 12.50 0.00
CA ILE A 26 -5.48 11.45 -0.88
C ILE A 26 -6.48 10.56 -0.13
N ASP A 27 -6.25 10.22 1.14
CA ASP A 27 -7.23 9.44 1.93
C ASP A 27 -8.57 10.18 2.05
N LEU A 28 -8.55 11.49 2.31
CA LEU A 28 -9.75 12.34 2.32
C LEU A 28 -10.44 12.41 0.95
N LEU A 29 -9.66 12.51 -0.13
CA LEU A 29 -10.18 12.45 -1.49
C LEU A 29 -10.89 11.11 -1.74
N LEU A 30 -10.28 10.00 -1.33
CA LEU A 30 -10.85 8.66 -1.51
C LEU A 30 -12.15 8.48 -0.71
N LEU A 31 -12.16 8.92 0.57
CA LEU A 31 -13.32 8.87 1.46
C LEU A 31 -14.54 9.60 0.87
N THR A 32 -14.31 10.72 0.18
CA THR A 32 -15.38 11.57 -0.35
C THR A 32 -15.83 11.20 -1.75
N SER A 33 -14.97 10.51 -2.52
CA SER A 33 -15.19 10.27 -3.95
C SER A 33 -15.59 8.83 -4.27
N PHE A 34 -15.25 7.87 -3.41
CA PHE A 34 -15.46 6.44 -3.67
C PHE A 34 -16.00 5.74 -2.42
N ASP A 35 -17.09 4.99 -2.56
CA ASP A 35 -17.65 4.21 -1.47
C ASP A 35 -16.62 3.18 -0.96
N GLY A 36 -16.33 3.22 0.34
CA GLY A 36 -15.27 2.42 0.97
C GLY A 36 -13.84 2.77 0.54
N GLY A 37 -13.63 3.85 -0.23
CA GLY A 37 -12.33 4.33 -0.67
C GLY A 37 -11.48 4.82 0.50
N ARG A 38 -10.25 4.31 0.62
CA ARG A 38 -9.29 4.71 1.65
C ARG A 38 -7.87 4.29 1.30
N ALA A 39 -6.91 5.07 1.78
CA ALA A 39 -5.54 4.65 1.93
C ALA A 39 -5.41 3.67 3.11
N ARG A 40 -4.32 2.90 3.14
CA ARG A 40 -4.11 1.83 4.13
C ARG A 40 -2.73 1.91 4.75
N THR A 41 -2.62 1.38 5.97
CA THR A 41 -1.33 1.18 6.65
C THR A 41 -0.65 -0.12 6.18
N GLU A 42 0.61 -0.30 6.55
CA GLU A 42 1.33 -1.56 6.30
C GLU A 42 0.61 -2.78 6.89
N SER A 43 0.15 -2.69 8.14
CA SER A 43 -0.54 -3.81 8.81
C SER A 43 -1.84 -4.20 8.12
N GLU A 44 -2.55 -3.21 7.56
CA GLU A 44 -3.77 -3.46 6.78
C GLU A 44 -3.47 -4.14 5.45
N TYR A 45 -2.39 -3.74 4.76
CA TYR A 45 -1.93 -4.46 3.57
C TYR A 45 -1.46 -5.88 3.89
N GLN A 46 -0.72 -6.08 4.98
CA GLN A 46 -0.31 -7.42 5.44
C GLN A 46 -1.53 -8.32 5.65
N ALA A 47 -2.55 -7.84 6.36
CA ALA A 47 -3.80 -8.58 6.56
C ALA A 47 -4.57 -8.89 5.26
N LEU A 48 -4.47 -8.03 4.24
CA LEU A 48 -5.02 -8.33 2.91
C LEU A 48 -4.23 -9.42 2.19
N PHE A 49 -2.90 -9.38 2.25
CA PHE A 49 -2.06 -10.38 1.60
C PHE A 49 -2.19 -11.74 2.26
N GLU A 50 -2.33 -11.82 3.58
CA GLU A 50 -2.57 -13.07 4.34
C GLU A 50 -3.84 -13.81 3.90
N GLN A 51 -4.83 -13.10 3.35
CA GLN A 51 -6.05 -13.69 2.79
C GLN A 51 -5.83 -14.25 1.38
N THR A 52 -4.61 -14.17 0.86
CA THR A 52 -4.22 -14.58 -0.49
C THR A 52 -2.91 -15.39 -0.45
N ASN A 53 -2.49 -15.95 -1.58
CA ASN A 53 -1.17 -16.59 -1.70
C ASN A 53 -0.06 -15.57 -2.04
N LEU A 54 -0.06 -14.41 -1.36
CA LEU A 54 0.90 -13.34 -1.55
C LEU A 54 1.53 -12.93 -0.22
N LYS A 55 2.74 -12.38 -0.26
CA LYS A 55 3.42 -11.79 0.90
C LYS A 55 4.12 -10.48 0.54
N LEU A 56 4.06 -9.52 1.46
CA LEU A 56 4.83 -8.29 1.36
C LEU A 56 6.32 -8.61 1.49
N ASN A 57 7.12 -8.30 0.47
CA ASN A 57 8.56 -8.53 0.46
C ASN A 57 9.34 -7.29 0.91
N LYS A 58 8.93 -6.11 0.42
CA LYS A 58 9.63 -4.86 0.70
C LYS A 58 8.71 -3.66 0.50
N ILE A 59 8.88 -2.63 1.33
CA ILE A 59 8.37 -1.29 1.08
C ILE A 59 9.52 -0.43 0.58
N ILE A 60 9.32 0.24 -0.55
CA ILE A 60 10.29 1.16 -1.14
C ILE A 60 9.68 2.55 -1.10
N ASP A 61 10.28 3.43 -0.31
CA ASP A 61 9.90 4.83 -0.27
C ASP A 61 10.37 5.56 -1.53
N THR A 62 9.52 6.45 -2.03
CA THR A 62 9.84 7.31 -3.17
C THR A 62 9.96 8.75 -2.69
N ARG A 63 10.44 9.65 -3.56
CA ARG A 63 10.43 11.11 -3.28
C ARG A 63 9.07 11.74 -3.59
N SER A 64 7.98 11.05 -3.24
CA SER A 64 6.59 11.47 -3.47
C SER A 64 5.68 10.91 -2.37
N TYR A 65 4.38 11.23 -2.43
CA TYR A 65 3.39 10.63 -1.52
C TYR A 65 3.18 9.12 -1.75
N LEU A 66 3.70 8.53 -2.83
CA LEU A 66 3.60 7.10 -3.10
C LEU A 66 4.75 6.31 -2.48
N SER A 67 4.44 5.16 -1.90
CA SER A 67 5.40 4.07 -1.67
C SER A 67 5.12 2.95 -2.68
N ILE A 68 6.16 2.16 -2.98
CA ILE A 68 6.01 0.92 -3.74
C ILE A 68 6.02 -0.24 -2.75
N LEU A 69 4.90 -0.96 -2.65
CA LEU A 69 4.84 -2.25 -1.98
C LEU A 69 5.23 -3.32 -2.99
N GLU A 70 6.41 -3.90 -2.80
CA GLU A 70 6.86 -5.06 -3.55
C GLU A 70 6.28 -6.33 -2.90
N VAL A 71 5.43 -7.03 -3.65
CA VAL A 71 4.69 -8.21 -3.21
C VAL A 71 5.07 -9.40 -4.09
N VAL A 72 5.19 -10.57 -3.47
CA VAL A 72 5.65 -11.80 -4.14
C VAL A 72 4.69 -12.96 -3.82
N PRO A 73 4.69 -14.04 -4.60
CA PRO A 73 4.00 -15.26 -4.21
C PRO A 73 4.47 -15.74 -2.83
N ALA A 74 3.51 -16.16 -1.98
CA ALA A 74 3.79 -16.67 -0.64
C ALA A 74 4.53 -18.01 -0.68
#